data_AF-A0A935LLZ8-F1
#
_entry.id   AF-A0A935LLZ8-F1
#
_cell.length_a   1.000
_cell.length_b   1.000
_cell.length_c   1.000
_cell.angle_alpha   90.00
_cell.angle_beta   90.00
_cell.angle_gamma   90.00
#
_symmetry.space_group_name_H-M   'P 1'
#
loop_
_entity.id
_entity.type
_entity.pdbx_description
1 polymer ?
#
loop_
_entity_poly.entity_id
_entity_poly.type
_entity_poly.pdbx_seq_one_letter_code
_entity_poly.pdbx_strand_id
1 'polypeptide(L)'
;MNKQQQMEALIEQYKQSGLSIKEFCTQKQIGYHTLQYWRYKEKRQNRQNQAGFLSIRTTARPSEGKALVSYPNGVAVSLDSFDPNQILQLLQLGNV
;
A
#
# COMPACT_ATOMS: atom_id res chain seq x y z
N MET A 1 9.24 29.71 -9.39
CA MET A 1 8.90 28.88 -8.21
C MET A 1 7.40 28.98 -7.95
N ASN A 2 6.70 27.84 -7.90
CA ASN A 2 5.26 27.82 -7.65
C ASN A 2 4.98 27.98 -6.14
N LYS A 3 3.89 28.65 -5.76
CA LYS A 3 3.48 28.86 -4.35
C LYS A 3 3.34 27.55 -3.58
N GLN A 4 2.96 26.46 -4.25
CA GLN A 4 2.86 25.13 -3.63
C GLN A 4 4.23 24.58 -3.22
N GLN A 5 5.24 24.69 -4.08
CA GLN A 5 6.59 24.18 -3.78
C GLN A 5 7.24 24.94 -2.63
N GLN A 6 7.04 26.25 -2.56
CA GLN A 6 7.50 27.05 -1.42
C GLN A 6 6.84 26.60 -0.11
N MET A 7 5.56 26.21 -0.17
CA MET A 7 4.84 25.72 0.99
C MET A 7 5.34 24.37 1.49
N GLU A 8 5.55 23.44 0.55
CA GLU A 8 6.02 22.09 0.85
C GLU A 8 7.39 22.16 1.51
N ALA A 9 8.29 22.99 0.96
CA ALA A 9 9.60 23.26 1.56
C ALA A 9 9.49 23.85 2.98
N LEU A 10 8.53 24.73 3.24
CA LEU A 10 8.31 25.30 4.58
C LEU A 10 7.79 24.26 5.59
N ILE A 11 6.89 23.38 5.17
CA ILE A 11 6.41 22.27 6.03
C ILE A 11 7.54 21.29 6.31
N GLU A 12 8.38 20.99 5.33
CA GLU A 12 9.50 20.08 5.48
C GLU A 12 10.56 20.66 6.44
N GLN A 13 10.90 21.94 6.29
CA GLN A 13 11.76 22.66 7.24
C GLN A 13 11.17 22.66 8.65
N TYR A 14 9.85 22.85 8.79
CA TYR A 14 9.18 22.76 10.10
C TYR A 14 9.32 21.35 10.71
N LYS A 15 9.06 20.29 9.94
CA LYS A 15 9.19 18.90 10.40
C LYS A 15 10.62 18.56 10.84
N GLN A 16 11.62 19.07 10.13
CA GLN A 16 13.04 18.87 10.47
C GLN A 16 13.49 19.70 11.68
N SER A 17 12.87 20.87 11.92
CA SER A 17 13.28 21.76 13.00
C SER A 17 13.02 21.21 14.41
N GLY A 18 12.03 20.33 14.58
CA GLY A 18 11.61 19.83 15.90
C GLY A 18 11.00 20.90 16.83
N LEU A 19 10.83 22.14 16.35
CA LEU A 19 10.30 23.26 17.12
C LEU A 19 8.78 23.21 17.24
N SER A 20 8.23 23.93 18.22
CA SER A 20 6.79 24.17 18.25
C SER A 20 6.37 25.07 17.06
N ILE A 21 5.10 24.96 16.63
CA ILE A 21 4.56 25.77 15.53
C ILE A 21 4.75 27.27 15.81
N LYS A 22 4.56 27.70 17.06
CA LYS A 22 4.68 29.11 17.45
C LYS A 22 6.12 29.59 17.29
N GLU A 23 7.08 28.84 17.80
CA GLU A 23 8.51 29.21 17.72
C GLU A 23 9.00 29.24 16.27
N PHE A 24 8.62 28.24 15.47
CA PHE A 24 8.97 28.20 14.05
C PHE A 24 8.35 29.37 13.27
N CYS A 25 7.08 29.69 13.53
CA CYS A 25 6.40 30.84 12.94
C CYS A 25 7.09 32.17 13.30
N THR A 26 7.54 32.32 14.55
CA THR A 26 8.31 33.50 14.99
C THR A 26 9.66 33.59 14.28
N GLN A 27 10.41 32.49 14.18
CA GLN A 27 11.73 32.49 13.52
C GLN A 27 11.66 32.75 12.00
N LYS A 28 10.66 32.19 11.32
CA LYS A 28 10.49 32.29 9.86
C LYS A 28 9.61 33.46 9.43
N GLN A 29 9.08 34.24 10.38
CA GLN A 29 8.13 35.34 10.15
C GLN A 29 6.90 34.92 9.34
N ILE A 30 6.34 33.76 9.68
CA ILE A 30 5.15 33.19 9.02
C ILE A 30 3.97 33.30 9.98
N GLY A 31 2.81 33.68 9.46
CA GLY A 31 1.56 33.68 10.24
C GLY A 31 1.23 32.28 10.76
N TYR A 32 0.91 32.17 12.05
CA TYR A 32 0.52 30.91 12.70
C TYR A 32 -0.60 30.19 11.95
N HIS A 33 -1.66 30.91 11.61
CA HIS A 33 -2.82 30.37 10.88
C HIS A 33 -2.44 29.89 9.48
N THR A 34 -1.48 30.55 8.83
CA THR A 34 -0.95 30.13 7.53
C THR A 34 -0.34 28.75 7.67
N LEU A 35 0.71 28.59 8.47
CA LEU A 35 1.40 27.30 8.61
C LEU A 35 0.45 26.18 9.07
N GLN A 36 -0.46 26.49 10.00
CA GLN A 36 -1.45 25.54 10.48
C GLN A 36 -2.41 25.08 9.37
N TYR A 37 -2.93 26.00 8.56
CA TYR A 37 -3.79 25.67 7.42
C TYR A 37 -3.09 24.70 6.46
N TRP A 38 -1.83 24.96 6.13
CA TRP A 38 -1.07 24.12 5.21
C TRP A 38 -0.79 22.73 5.77
N ARG A 39 -0.53 22.63 7.07
CA ARG A 39 -0.39 21.34 7.76
C ARG A 39 -1.67 20.51 7.71
N TYR A 40 -2.83 21.14 7.87
CA TYR A 40 -4.12 20.47 7.69
C TYR A 40 -4.37 20.07 6.24
N LYS A 41 -4.01 20.92 5.28
CA LYS A 41 -4.14 20.63 3.85
C LYS A 41 -3.32 19.40 3.45
N GLU A 42 -2.05 19.33 3.89
CA GLU A 42 -1.17 18.18 3.64
C GLU A 42 -1.77 16.89 4.24
N LYS A 43 -2.24 16.95 5.49
CA LYS A 43 -2.87 15.79 6.14
C LYS A 43 -4.13 15.32 5.40
N ARG A 44 -4.94 16.24 4.88
CA ARG A 44 -6.14 15.91 4.09
C ARG A 44 -5.79 15.29 2.75
N GLN A 45 -4.77 15.79 2.06
CA GLN A 45 -4.29 15.22 0.79
C GLN A 45 -3.73 13.81 1.01
N ASN A 46 -2.95 13.60 2.07
CA ASN A 46 -2.44 12.28 2.41
C ASN A 46 -3.58 11.30 2.74
N ARG A 47 -4.59 11.75 3.50
CA ARG A 47 -5.81 10.96 3.74
C ARG A 47 -6.61 10.68 2.47
N GLN A 48 -6.72 11.62 1.53
CA GLN A 48 -7.41 11.38 0.27
C GLN A 48 -6.66 10.37 -0.61
N ASN A 49 -5.33 10.41 -0.62
CA ASN A 49 -4.52 9.39 -1.28
C ASN A 49 -4.63 8.02 -0.60
N GLN A 50 -4.92 7.99 0.70
CA GLN A 50 -5.17 6.77 1.48
C GLN A 50 -6.65 6.35 1.51
N ALA A 51 -7.56 7.22 1.09
CA ALA A 51 -9.00 6.95 1.03
C ALA A 51 -9.32 6.20 -0.26
N GLY A 52 -8.79 4.98 -0.33
CA GLY A 52 -9.09 3.99 -1.36
C GLY A 52 -9.31 2.62 -0.71
N PHE A 53 -9.73 1.65 -1.50
CA PHE A 53 -9.80 0.27 -1.02
C PHE A 53 -8.39 -0.21 -0.65
N LEU A 54 -8.22 -0.61 0.61
CA LEU A 54 -6.97 -1.22 1.06
C LEU A 54 -6.91 -2.64 0.51
N SER A 55 -5.92 -2.95 -0.32
CA SER A 55 -5.72 -4.30 -0.84
C SER A 55 -5.37 -5.24 0.33
N ILE A 56 -6.32 -6.10 0.68
CA ILE A 56 -6.08 -7.18 1.64
C ILE A 56 -5.35 -8.28 0.88
N ARG A 57 -4.05 -8.43 1.16
CA ARG A 57 -3.30 -9.58 0.69
C ARG A 57 -3.67 -10.77 1.56
N THR A 58 -4.64 -11.56 1.11
CA THR A 58 -4.85 -12.89 1.65
C THR A 58 -3.65 -13.75 1.24
N THR A 59 -2.80 -14.12 2.20
CA THR A 59 -1.89 -15.24 1.99
C THR A 59 -2.78 -16.46 1.83
N ALA A 60 -2.93 -16.96 0.60
CA ALA A 60 -3.59 -18.23 0.35
C ALA A 60 -2.87 -19.27 1.20
N ARG A 61 -3.49 -19.69 2.31
CA ARG A 61 -2.99 -20.88 3.00
C ARG A 61 -3.23 -22.03 2.03
N PRO A 62 -2.22 -22.87 1.74
CA PRO A 62 -2.45 -24.07 0.95
C PRO A 62 -3.59 -24.84 1.62
N SER A 63 -4.56 -25.26 0.81
CA SER A 63 -5.71 -26.00 1.29
C SER A 63 -5.20 -27.26 1.98
N GLU A 64 -5.48 -27.42 3.27
CA GLU A 64 -5.23 -28.69 3.97
C GLU A 64 -6.28 -29.69 3.48
N GLY A 65 -5.92 -30.49 2.48
CA GLY A 65 -6.82 -31.42 1.85
C GLY A 65 -6.14 -32.22 0.75
N LYS A 66 -6.42 -33.52 0.69
CA LYS A 66 -5.92 -34.39 -0.37
C LYS A 66 -6.72 -34.13 -1.66
N ALA A 67 -6.05 -33.78 -2.73
CA ALA A 67 -6.65 -33.68 -4.06
C ALA A 67 -6.12 -34.79 -4.97
N LEU A 68 -7.01 -35.39 -5.77
CA LEU A 68 -6.65 -36.34 -6.81
C LEU A 68 -6.99 -35.72 -8.17
N VAL A 69 -5.99 -35.53 -9.01
CA VAL A 69 -6.14 -35.06 -10.40
C VAL A 69 -6.05 -36.27 -11.31
N SER A 70 -7.10 -36.54 -12.08
CA SER A 70 -7.14 -37.65 -13.06
C SER A 70 -7.14 -37.09 -14.48
N TYR A 71 -6.21 -37.56 -15.30
CA TYR A 71 -6.05 -37.14 -16.69
C TYR A 71 -6.71 -38.14 -17.66
N PRO A 72 -7.17 -37.69 -18.84
CA PRO A 72 -7.82 -38.56 -19.84
C PRO A 72 -6.94 -39.71 -20.33
N ASN A 73 -5.62 -39.56 -20.26
CA ASN A 73 -4.63 -40.59 -20.62
C ASN A 73 -4.44 -41.67 -19.53
N GLY A 74 -5.23 -41.63 -18.44
CA GLY A 74 -5.17 -42.59 -17.35
C GLY A 74 -4.12 -42.29 -16.28
N VAL A 75 -3.37 -41.19 -16.40
CA VAL A 75 -2.46 -40.73 -15.35
C VAL A 75 -3.27 -40.10 -14.21
N ALA A 76 -2.93 -40.44 -12.96
CA ALA A 76 -3.53 -39.84 -11.78
C ALA A 76 -2.45 -39.29 -10.83
N VAL A 77 -2.65 -38.07 -10.31
CA VAL A 77 -1.73 -37.37 -9.41
C VAL A 77 -2.45 -37.08 -8.09
N SER A 78 -1.91 -37.59 -6.98
CA SER A 78 -2.40 -37.29 -5.64
C SER A 78 -1.55 -36.18 -5.01
N LEU A 79 -2.20 -35.18 -4.43
CA LEU A 79 -1.58 -34.02 -3.80
C LEU A 79 -2.05 -33.95 -2.35
N ASP A 80 -1.14 -34.00 -1.38
CA ASP A 80 -1.49 -33.93 0.05
C ASP A 80 -1.76 -32.49 0.53
N SER A 81 -1.23 -31.50 -0.18
CA SER A 81 -1.51 -30.07 -0.01
C SER A 81 -1.35 -29.39 -1.36
N PHE A 82 -2.23 -28.47 -1.71
CA PHE A 82 -2.17 -27.80 -3.00
C PHE A 82 -2.54 -26.31 -2.91
N ASP A 83 -1.82 -25.50 -3.69
CA ASP A 83 -2.22 -24.15 -4.06
C ASP A 83 -3.06 -24.22 -5.35
N PRO A 84 -4.16 -23.45 -5.47
CA PRO A 84 -4.90 -23.30 -6.74
C PRO A 84 -4.02 -23.09 -7.99
N ASN A 85 -2.89 -22.40 -7.86
CA ASN A 85 -1.96 -22.19 -8.97
C ASN A 85 -1.25 -23.47 -9.43
N GLN A 86 -0.96 -24.40 -8.51
CA GLN A 86 -0.34 -25.69 -8.84
C GLN A 86 -1.32 -26.58 -9.61
N ILE A 87 -2.61 -26.54 -9.27
CA ILE A 87 -3.66 -27.23 -10.06
C ILE A 87 -3.70 -26.65 -11.47
N LEU A 88 -3.61 -25.32 -11.60
CA LEU A 88 -3.64 -24.66 -12.90
C LEU A 88 -2.46 -25.09 -13.79
N GLN A 89 -1.25 -25.22 -13.23
CA GLN A 89 -0.09 -25.76 -13.93
C GLN A 89 -0.29 -27.21 -14.37
N LEU A 90 -0.85 -28.04 -13.48
CA LEU A 90 -1.15 -29.45 -13.79
C LEU A 90 -2.19 -29.58 -14.92
N LEU A 91 -3.20 -28.72 -14.96
CA LEU A 91 -4.17 -28.68 -16.06
C LEU A 91 -3.53 -28.26 -17.39
N GLN A 92 -2.56 -27.34 -17.36
CA GLN A 92 -1.83 -26.92 -18.57
C GLN A 92 -0.95 -28.05 -19.13
N LEU A 93 -0.41 -28.92 -18.28
CA LEU A 93 0.41 -30.06 -18.70
C LEU A 93 -0.40 -31.19 -19.35
N GLY A 94 -1.68 -31.32 -19.00
CA GLY A 94 -2.58 -32.35 -19.56
C GLY A 94 -3.11 -32.07 -20.97
N ASN A 95 -2.74 -30.93 -21.56
CA ASN A 95 -3.17 -30.48 -22.89
C ASN A 95 -2.19 -30.84 -24.02
N VAL A 96 -1.35 -31.88 -23.83
CA VAL A 96 -0.43 -32.42 -24.85
C VAL A 96 -0.89 -33.79 -25.31
#